data_AF-A0A0D6EUA4-F1
#
_entry.id   AF-A0A0D6EUA4-F1
#
_cell.length_a   1.000
_cell.length_b   1.000
_cell.length_c   1.000
_cell.angle_alpha   90.00
_cell.angle_beta   90.00
_cell.angle_gamma   90.00
#
_symmetry.space_group_name_H-M   'P 1'
#
loop_
_entity.id
_entity.type
_entity.pdbx_description
1 polymer ?
#
loop_
_entity_poly.entity_id
_entity_poly.type
_entity_poly.pdbx_seq_one_letter_code
_entity_poly.pdbx_strand_id
1 'polypeptide(L)'
;MATQSGPSTQALHSPHSEKTQQLGDIESGGLLDGGASLGRSISVQLTAEQFERLYLQPGGQKAKGDLSKRFANPTPLGLASFLLCLTPFSCYLMGWAGTTTAAAPTLVGAMLFMGGLGLMVAAILEFILGNTFTVVVFFTFGSFWLSFGFLLQPEQGIAAALGATSVDYNGGISMYLFWWSVLTLIYLVASMRTNVVFFLLFLFLDVAFWLLAVLCWYLLTVLIFDSVGIPIKLPVGDLSGFMSRRPHHD
;
A
#
# COMPACT_ATOMS: atom_id res chain seq x y z
N MET A 1 -3.35 -79.24 17.47
CA MET A 1 -4.20 -78.55 18.47
C MET A 1 -4.05 -77.04 18.21
N ALA A 2 -5.17 -76.33 18.07
CA ALA A 2 -5.37 -74.98 17.48
C ALA A 2 -4.44 -73.86 18.04
N THR A 3 -4.18 -72.71 17.40
CA THR A 3 -5.07 -71.60 16.91
C THR A 3 -4.24 -70.58 16.06
N GLN A 4 -4.72 -70.04 14.91
CA GLN A 4 -5.16 -68.64 14.62
C GLN A 4 -4.46 -67.48 15.40
N SER A 5 -4.24 -66.25 14.95
CA SER A 5 -4.30 -65.47 13.69
C SER A 5 -3.90 -63.99 14.02
N GLY A 6 -3.33 -63.23 13.07
CA GLY A 6 -3.44 -61.75 12.99
C GLY A 6 -2.30 -60.84 13.51
N PRO A 7 -1.85 -59.83 12.72
CA PRO A 7 -1.13 -58.64 13.20
C PRO A 7 -2.05 -57.41 13.28
N SER A 8 -1.90 -56.61 14.33
CA SER A 8 -2.65 -55.37 14.59
C SER A 8 -1.76 -54.13 14.34
N THR A 9 -2.16 -53.28 13.39
CA THR A 9 -1.58 -51.94 13.18
C THR A 9 -2.69 -50.90 13.08
N GLN A 10 -2.57 -49.86 13.91
CA GLN A 10 -3.42 -48.66 14.02
C GLN A 10 -3.45 -47.82 12.73
N ALA A 11 -4.58 -47.15 12.46
CA ALA A 11 -4.70 -45.74 12.04
C ALA A 11 -6.20 -45.37 11.91
N LEU A 12 -6.73 -44.58 12.84
CA LEU A 12 -6.94 -43.12 12.73
C LEU A 12 -8.21 -42.74 11.94
N HIS A 13 -9.27 -42.52 12.72
CA HIS A 13 -10.61 -42.08 12.33
C HIS A 13 -10.57 -40.69 11.66
N SER A 14 -11.17 -40.54 10.47
CA SER A 14 -11.35 -39.23 9.81
C SER A 14 -12.84 -38.90 9.64
N PRO A 15 -13.32 -37.66 9.89
CA PRO A 15 -14.74 -37.33 9.93
C PRO A 15 -15.39 -37.15 8.53
N HIS A 16 -14.65 -37.42 7.45
CA HIS A 16 -15.09 -37.16 6.08
C HIS A 16 -15.85 -38.33 5.44
N SER A 17 -15.82 -39.53 6.02
CA SER A 17 -16.48 -40.72 5.45
C SER A 17 -17.99 -40.74 5.70
N GLU A 18 -18.46 -40.14 6.79
CA GLU A 18 -19.87 -40.24 7.23
C GLU A 18 -20.85 -39.47 6.32
N LYS A 19 -20.39 -38.36 5.73
CA LYS A 19 -21.23 -37.51 4.85
C LYS A 19 -21.46 -38.12 3.47
N THR A 20 -20.55 -38.97 2.99
CA THR A 20 -20.73 -39.67 1.71
C THR A 20 -21.61 -40.90 1.88
N GLN A 21 -21.59 -41.52 3.08
CA GLN A 21 -22.44 -42.68 3.39
C GLN A 21 -23.92 -42.30 3.54
N GLN A 22 -24.22 -41.16 4.18
CA GLN A 22 -25.61 -40.65 4.25
C GLN A 22 -26.20 -40.24 2.90
N LEU A 23 -25.38 -39.96 1.88
CA LEU A 23 -25.87 -39.64 0.53
C LEU A 23 -26.14 -40.91 -0.29
N GLY A 24 -25.44 -42.01 -0.02
CA GLY A 24 -25.64 -43.30 -0.69
C GLY A 24 -26.87 -44.08 -0.18
N ASP A 25 -27.26 -43.88 1.08
CA ASP A 25 -28.40 -44.58 1.68
C ASP A 25 -29.78 -44.04 1.24
N ILE A 26 -29.82 -42.98 0.43
CA ILE A 26 -31.06 -42.39 -0.09
C ILE A 26 -31.54 -43.06 -1.39
N GLU A 27 -30.65 -43.69 -2.16
CA GLU A 27 -31.01 -44.32 -3.46
C GLU A 27 -31.51 -45.77 -3.34
N SER A 28 -31.41 -46.42 -2.18
CA SER A 28 -31.78 -47.85 -2.02
C SER A 28 -33.15 -48.08 -1.39
N GLY A 29 -34.11 -47.17 -1.63
CA GLY A 29 -35.48 -47.27 -1.14
C GLY A 29 -36.46 -47.81 -2.19
N GLY A 30 -36.44 -49.12 -2.42
CA GLY A 30 -37.52 -49.94 -2.99
C GLY A 30 -38.39 -49.34 -4.12
N LEU A 31 -38.11 -49.75 -5.36
CA LEU A 31 -39.11 -49.74 -6.44
C LEU A 31 -40.29 -50.63 -6.03
N LEU A 32 -41.45 -50.03 -5.79
CA LEU A 32 -42.74 -50.72 -5.77
C LEU A 32 -43.58 -50.26 -6.95
N ASP A 33 -44.11 -51.27 -7.63
CA ASP A 33 -44.95 -51.24 -8.81
C ASP A 33 -46.25 -50.42 -8.59
N GLY A 34 -46.55 -49.50 -9.52
CA GLY A 34 -47.92 -49.04 -9.79
C GLY A 34 -48.60 -48.02 -8.85
N GLY A 35 -48.00 -46.86 -8.54
CA GLY A 35 -48.74 -45.77 -7.87
C GLY A 35 -48.08 -44.40 -8.00
N ALA A 36 -48.88 -43.37 -8.29
CA ALA A 36 -48.46 -41.98 -8.54
C ALA A 36 -47.44 -41.44 -7.51
N SER A 37 -46.39 -40.78 -7.99
CA SER A 37 -45.41 -40.10 -7.14
C SER A 37 -46.05 -38.88 -6.46
N LEU A 38 -46.63 -39.08 -5.29
CA LEU A 38 -46.94 -37.99 -4.37
C LEU A 38 -45.61 -37.38 -3.91
N GLY A 39 -45.29 -36.20 -4.46
CA GLY A 39 -44.16 -35.41 -4.02
C GLY A 39 -44.25 -35.20 -2.52
N ARG A 40 -43.40 -35.90 -1.77
CA ARG A 40 -43.27 -35.72 -0.33
C ARG A 40 -42.92 -34.26 -0.07
N SER A 41 -43.87 -33.49 0.45
CA SER A 41 -43.61 -32.16 1.01
C SER A 41 -42.70 -32.35 2.22
N ILE A 42 -41.39 -32.26 2.00
CA ILE A 42 -40.40 -32.26 3.07
C ILE A 42 -40.42 -30.85 3.63
N SER A 43 -41.08 -30.67 4.78
CA SER A 43 -40.92 -29.48 5.61
C SER A 43 -39.50 -29.48 6.18
N VAL A 44 -38.57 -28.89 5.44
CA VAL A 44 -37.21 -28.66 5.93
C VAL A 44 -37.30 -27.63 7.05
N GLN A 45 -37.14 -28.09 8.30
CA GLN A 45 -36.98 -27.19 9.45
C GLN A 45 -35.66 -26.44 9.27
N LEU A 46 -35.73 -25.22 8.73
CA LEU A 46 -34.57 -24.35 8.59
C LEU A 46 -34.11 -23.94 10.00
N THR A 47 -32.83 -24.07 10.28
CA THR A 47 -32.25 -23.49 11.49
C THR A 47 -32.39 -21.97 11.43
N ALA A 48 -32.37 -21.28 12.58
CA ALA A 48 -32.46 -19.81 12.63
C ALA A 48 -31.41 -19.14 11.72
N GLU A 49 -30.18 -19.65 11.68
CA GLU A 49 -29.14 -19.17 10.75
C GLU A 49 -29.47 -19.42 9.27
N GLN A 50 -30.10 -20.55 8.94
CA GLN A 50 -30.49 -20.87 7.56
C GLN A 50 -31.65 -19.99 7.11
N PHE A 51 -32.62 -19.73 7.98
CA PHE A 51 -33.73 -18.81 7.74
C PHE A 51 -33.23 -17.37 7.58
N GLU A 52 -32.33 -16.93 8.47
CA GLU A 52 -31.69 -15.62 8.41
C GLU A 52 -30.89 -15.44 7.12
N ARG A 53 -30.11 -16.45 6.69
CA ARG A 53 -29.40 -16.41 5.40
C ARG A 53 -30.35 -16.41 4.21
N LEU A 54 -31.47 -17.12 4.27
CA LEU A 54 -32.48 -17.14 3.20
C LEU A 54 -33.22 -15.81 3.08
N TYR A 55 -33.45 -15.14 4.21
CA TYR A 55 -34.11 -13.84 4.28
C TYR A 55 -33.17 -12.69 3.88
N LEU A 56 -31.90 -12.74 4.29
CA LEU A 56 -30.91 -11.70 3.99
C LEU A 56 -30.25 -11.84 2.62
N GLN A 57 -30.22 -13.05 2.03
CA GLN A 57 -29.66 -13.32 0.70
C GLN A 57 -30.61 -14.24 -0.10
N PRO A 58 -31.67 -13.70 -0.70
CA PRO A 58 -32.52 -14.47 -1.61
C PRO A 58 -31.66 -14.89 -2.81
N GLY A 59 -31.31 -16.19 -2.88
CA GLY A 59 -30.55 -16.76 -3.98
C GLY A 59 -29.43 -17.73 -3.62
N GLY A 60 -29.06 -17.88 -2.34
CA GLY A 60 -28.15 -18.94 -1.88
C GLY A 60 -26.75 -18.95 -2.51
N GLN A 61 -26.41 -17.96 -3.34
CA GLN A 61 -25.09 -17.81 -3.89
C GLN A 61 -24.19 -17.34 -2.76
N LYS A 62 -23.39 -18.26 -2.20
CA LYS A 62 -22.17 -17.89 -1.45
C LYS A 62 -21.53 -16.73 -2.20
N ALA A 63 -21.28 -15.61 -1.51
CA ALA A 63 -20.57 -14.46 -2.07
C ALA A 63 -19.46 -14.98 -3.00
N LYS A 64 -19.59 -14.71 -4.31
CA LYS A 64 -18.72 -15.26 -5.36
C LYS A 64 -17.28 -15.18 -4.84
N GLY A 65 -16.64 -16.35 -4.75
CA GLY A 65 -15.42 -16.56 -3.98
C GLY A 65 -14.37 -15.47 -4.16
N ASP A 66 -13.60 -15.27 -3.08
CA ASP A 66 -12.38 -14.46 -2.98
C ASP A 66 -11.99 -13.75 -4.28
N LEU A 67 -12.30 -12.44 -4.38
CA LEU A 67 -12.04 -11.64 -5.59
C LEU A 67 -10.56 -11.70 -6.01
N SER A 68 -9.64 -11.99 -5.08
CA SER A 68 -8.22 -12.21 -5.36
C SER A 68 -7.93 -13.50 -6.16
N LYS A 69 -8.87 -14.45 -6.21
CA LYS A 69 -8.83 -15.64 -7.08
C LYS A 69 -9.46 -15.39 -8.45
N ARG A 70 -10.24 -14.32 -8.59
CA ARG A 70 -10.90 -13.91 -9.84
C ARG A 70 -10.09 -12.87 -10.61
N PHE A 71 -9.38 -12.00 -9.89
CA PHE A 71 -8.53 -10.95 -10.45
C PHE A 71 -7.10 -11.07 -9.88
N ALA A 72 -6.11 -10.59 -10.63
CA ALA A 72 -4.73 -10.51 -10.15
C ALA A 72 -4.61 -9.53 -8.97
N ASN A 73 -3.63 -9.75 -8.10
CA ASN A 73 -3.33 -8.84 -7.00
C ASN A 73 -2.53 -7.61 -7.52
N PRO A 74 -3.06 -6.38 -7.41
CA PRO A 74 -2.41 -5.15 -7.86
C PRO A 74 -1.51 -4.51 -6.79
N THR A 75 -1.50 -5.00 -5.54
CA THR A 75 -0.64 -4.47 -4.48
C THR A 75 0.85 -4.45 -4.90
N PRO A 76 1.42 -5.51 -5.52
CA PRO A 76 2.80 -5.48 -5.99
C PRO A 76 3.07 -4.41 -7.04
N LEU A 77 2.10 -4.12 -7.92
CA LEU A 77 2.22 -3.06 -8.91
C LEU A 77 2.31 -1.69 -8.23
N GLY A 78 1.45 -1.43 -7.22
CA GLY A 78 1.49 -0.19 -6.44
C GLY A 78 2.82 -0.02 -5.69
N LEU A 79 3.31 -1.09 -5.07
CA LEU A 79 4.61 -1.08 -4.37
C LEU A 79 5.79 -0.88 -5.33
N ALA A 80 5.82 -1.57 -6.46
CA ALA A 80 6.88 -1.40 -7.46
C ALA A 80 6.90 0.04 -8.02
N SER A 81 5.71 0.60 -8.30
CA SER A 81 5.55 1.97 -8.79
C SER A 81 6.05 3.00 -7.76
N PHE A 82 5.70 2.82 -6.49
CA PHE A 82 6.20 3.67 -5.42
C PHE A 82 7.71 3.55 -5.24
N LEU A 83 8.27 2.34 -5.24
CA LEU A 83 9.70 2.09 -5.06
C LEU A 83 10.54 2.68 -6.19
N LEU A 84 10.10 2.51 -7.44
CA LEU A 84 10.79 3.02 -8.62
C LEU A 84 10.77 4.56 -8.71
N CYS A 85 9.92 5.24 -7.96
CA CYS A 85 9.93 6.69 -7.81
C CYS A 85 10.71 7.15 -6.56
N LEU A 86 10.39 6.57 -5.40
CA LEU A 86 10.96 6.98 -4.11
C LEU A 86 12.45 6.69 -4.01
N THR A 87 12.91 5.54 -4.53
CA THR A 87 14.33 5.14 -4.44
C THR A 87 15.25 6.11 -5.17
N PRO A 88 15.06 6.41 -6.47
CA PRO A 88 15.91 7.38 -7.15
C PRO A 88 15.77 8.80 -6.58
N PHE A 89 14.59 9.18 -6.08
CA PHE A 89 14.41 10.45 -5.39
C PHE A 89 15.22 10.54 -4.08
N SER A 90 15.25 9.46 -3.29
CA SER A 90 16.05 9.40 -2.07
C SER A 90 17.55 9.45 -2.37
N CYS A 91 18.01 8.73 -3.40
CA CYS A 91 19.40 8.79 -3.87
C CYS A 91 19.79 10.21 -4.31
N TYR A 92 18.89 10.90 -5.00
CA TYR A 92 19.05 12.30 -5.41
C TYR A 92 19.18 13.25 -4.22
N LEU A 93 18.32 13.11 -3.20
CA LEU A 93 18.40 13.93 -1.98
C LEU A 93 19.71 13.72 -1.21
N MET A 94 20.31 12.53 -1.30
CA MET A 94 21.61 12.22 -0.72
C MET A 94 22.80 12.67 -1.59
N GLY A 95 22.57 13.26 -2.76
CA GLY A 95 23.64 13.68 -3.67
C GLY A 95 24.41 12.51 -4.31
N TRP A 96 23.83 11.30 -4.35
CA TRP A 96 24.49 10.14 -4.95
C TRP A 96 24.77 10.40 -6.43
N ALA A 97 25.88 9.84 -6.93
CA ALA A 97 26.41 10.09 -8.27
C ALA A 97 26.76 11.57 -8.57
N GLY A 98 27.02 12.39 -7.53
CA GLY A 98 27.36 13.80 -7.70
C GLY A 98 26.17 14.66 -8.13
N THR A 99 24.95 14.21 -7.81
CA THR A 99 23.73 14.94 -8.12
C THR A 99 23.65 16.25 -7.33
N THR A 100 23.30 17.32 -8.03
CA THR A 100 23.07 18.66 -7.45
C THR A 100 21.62 19.06 -7.64
N THR A 101 21.22 20.18 -7.04
CA THR A 101 19.87 20.74 -7.18
C THR A 101 19.44 20.93 -8.64
N ALA A 102 20.39 21.19 -9.55
CA ALA A 102 20.14 21.32 -10.98
C ALA A 102 19.65 20.03 -11.66
N ALA A 103 19.89 18.85 -11.07
CA ALA A 103 19.46 17.58 -11.63
C ALA A 103 18.01 17.19 -11.25
N ALA A 104 17.29 18.00 -10.44
CA ALA A 104 15.90 17.72 -10.05
C ALA A 104 14.96 17.38 -11.23
N PRO A 105 15.00 18.10 -12.38
CA PRO A 105 14.10 17.82 -13.50
C PRO A 105 14.24 16.42 -14.09
N THR A 106 15.40 15.77 -13.93
CA THR A 106 15.65 14.43 -14.48
C THR A 106 14.75 13.35 -13.89
N LEU A 107 14.20 13.59 -12.69
CA LEU A 107 13.31 12.66 -11.98
C LEU A 107 11.83 12.91 -12.25
N VAL A 108 11.46 14.01 -12.91
CA VAL A 108 10.06 14.40 -13.15
C VAL A 108 9.29 13.29 -13.89
N GLY A 109 9.93 12.65 -14.88
CA GLY A 109 9.31 11.53 -15.59
C GLY A 109 8.96 10.34 -14.69
N ALA A 110 9.86 9.98 -13.75
CA ALA A 110 9.60 8.92 -12.77
C ALA A 110 8.49 9.34 -11.79
N MET A 111 8.47 10.60 -11.36
CA MET A 111 7.43 11.12 -10.46
C MET A 111 6.05 11.12 -11.11
N LEU A 112 5.92 11.58 -12.36
CA LEU A 112 4.62 11.68 -13.01
C LEU A 112 4.07 10.31 -13.43
N PHE A 113 4.88 9.46 -14.07
CA PHE A 113 4.40 8.21 -14.63
C PHE A 113 4.45 7.04 -13.65
N MET A 114 5.56 6.88 -12.92
CA MET A 114 5.73 5.75 -12.02
C MET A 114 5.13 6.06 -10.65
N GLY A 115 5.56 7.16 -10.03
CA GLY A 115 5.03 7.61 -8.75
C GLY A 115 3.58 8.10 -8.84
N GLY A 116 3.18 8.69 -9.96
CA GLY A 116 1.86 9.27 -10.13
C GLY A 116 0.85 8.31 -10.75
N LEU A 117 0.92 8.18 -12.07
CA LEU A 117 -0.04 7.40 -12.85
C LEU A 117 -0.03 5.91 -12.46
N GLY A 118 1.15 5.30 -12.27
CA GLY A 118 1.29 3.90 -11.86
C GLY A 118 0.59 3.60 -10.53
N LEU A 119 0.75 4.50 -9.55
CA LEU A 119 0.05 4.41 -8.26
C LEU A 119 -1.46 4.67 -8.38
N MET A 120 -1.89 5.59 -9.26
CA MET A 120 -3.33 5.82 -9.49
C MET A 120 -4.01 4.59 -10.09
N VAL A 121 -3.36 3.96 -11.07
CA VAL A 121 -3.87 2.71 -11.67
C VAL A 121 -3.92 1.61 -10.62
N ALA A 122 -2.87 1.43 -9.81
CA ALA A 122 -2.88 0.45 -8.73
C ALA A 122 -4.00 0.73 -7.70
N ALA A 123 -4.25 1.99 -7.36
CA ALA A 123 -5.35 2.38 -6.46
C ALA A 123 -6.72 2.01 -7.03
N ILE A 124 -6.96 2.26 -8.33
CA ILE A 124 -8.22 1.89 -8.99
C ILE A 124 -8.41 0.37 -9.01
N LEU A 125 -7.35 -0.39 -9.23
CA LEU A 125 -7.39 -1.86 -9.21
C LEU A 125 -7.65 -2.41 -7.80
N GLU A 126 -7.05 -1.82 -6.76
CA GLU A 126 -7.33 -2.16 -5.36
C GLU A 126 -8.79 -1.84 -4.97
N PHE A 127 -9.38 -0.81 -5.58
CA PHE A 127 -10.79 -0.46 -5.35
C PHE A 127 -11.73 -1.55 -5.85
N ILE A 128 -11.42 -2.16 -7.00
CA ILE A 128 -12.17 -3.29 -7.57
C ILE A 128 -12.09 -4.53 -6.67
N LEU A 129 -10.97 -4.73 -5.98
CA LEU A 129 -10.79 -5.83 -5.02
C LEU A 129 -11.42 -5.55 -3.65
N GLY A 130 -11.81 -4.31 -3.36
CA GLY A 130 -12.46 -3.92 -2.12
C GLY A 130 -11.50 -3.60 -0.96
N ASN A 131 -10.21 -3.38 -1.23
CA ASN A 131 -9.24 -3.03 -0.18
C ASN A 131 -9.17 -1.51 0.03
N THR A 132 -10.07 -0.96 0.83
CA THR A 132 -10.21 0.50 1.00
C THR A 132 -8.94 1.18 1.53
N PHE A 133 -8.18 0.51 2.40
CA PHE A 133 -7.00 1.13 3.01
C PHE A 133 -5.90 1.41 1.98
N THR A 134 -5.52 0.41 1.18
CA THR A 134 -4.52 0.60 0.10
C THR A 134 -5.01 1.54 -0.99
N VAL A 135 -6.32 1.57 -1.29
CA VAL A 135 -6.87 2.54 -2.25
C VAL A 135 -6.57 3.97 -1.81
N VAL A 136 -6.93 4.33 -0.57
CA VAL A 136 -6.74 5.70 -0.06
C VAL A 136 -5.26 6.06 -0.03
N VAL A 137 -4.41 5.12 0.42
CA VAL A 137 -2.96 5.30 0.45
C VAL A 137 -2.42 5.53 -0.97
N PHE A 138 -2.62 4.59 -1.89
CA PHE A 138 -2.05 4.68 -3.23
C PHE A 138 -2.58 5.90 -3.99
N PHE A 139 -3.86 6.24 -3.83
CA PHE A 139 -4.45 7.42 -4.46
C PHE A 139 -3.84 8.73 -3.93
N THR A 140 -3.63 8.83 -2.62
CA THR A 140 -3.03 10.05 -2.03
C THR A 140 -1.54 10.16 -2.34
N PHE A 141 -0.76 9.08 -2.26
CA PHE A 141 0.67 9.12 -2.60
C PHE A 141 0.93 9.34 -4.08
N GLY A 142 0.13 8.80 -4.99
CA GLY A 142 0.33 9.15 -6.39
C GLY A 142 -0.15 10.56 -6.73
N SER A 143 -1.14 11.10 -6.02
CA SER A 143 -1.46 12.54 -6.11
C SER A 143 -0.31 13.42 -5.58
N PHE A 144 0.37 12.99 -4.52
CA PHE A 144 1.60 13.64 -4.04
C PHE A 144 2.67 13.67 -5.15
N TRP A 145 2.99 12.52 -5.76
CA TRP A 145 4.01 12.49 -6.81
C TRP A 145 3.63 13.26 -8.08
N LEU A 146 2.34 13.28 -8.46
CA LEU A 146 1.85 14.12 -9.56
C LEU A 146 2.01 15.61 -9.25
N SER A 147 1.58 16.06 -8.06
CA SER A 147 1.69 17.46 -7.67
C SER A 147 3.15 17.91 -7.45
N PHE A 148 3.99 17.06 -6.87
CA PHE A 148 5.41 17.34 -6.68
C PHE A 148 6.21 17.31 -8.00
N GLY A 149 5.88 16.37 -8.90
CA GLY A 149 6.44 16.32 -10.24
C GLY A 149 6.08 17.56 -11.07
N PHE A 150 4.84 18.05 -10.95
CA PHE A 150 4.40 19.31 -11.58
C PHE A 150 5.19 20.52 -11.06
N LEU A 151 5.46 20.57 -9.75
CA LEU A 151 6.24 21.65 -9.13
C LEU A 151 7.69 21.73 -9.66
N LEU A 152 8.29 20.58 -9.97
CA LEU A 152 9.68 20.48 -10.42
C LEU A 152 9.85 20.56 -11.95
N GLN A 153 8.75 20.62 -12.70
CA GLN A 153 8.81 20.69 -14.16
C GLN A 153 9.37 22.05 -14.62
N PRO A 154 10.44 22.07 -15.43
CA PRO A 154 11.10 23.31 -15.83
C PRO A 154 10.19 24.21 -16.69
N GLU A 155 9.26 23.63 -17.43
CA GLU A 155 8.30 24.35 -18.27
C GLU A 155 7.33 25.24 -17.48
N GLN A 156 7.00 24.86 -16.24
CA GLN A 156 6.12 25.66 -15.39
C GLN A 156 6.85 26.86 -14.79
N GLY A 157 8.19 26.82 -14.75
CA GLY A 157 9.01 27.95 -14.35
C GLY A 157 8.77 28.48 -12.94
N ILE A 158 8.06 27.75 -12.06
CA ILE A 158 7.65 28.24 -10.73
C ILE A 158 8.88 28.63 -9.89
N ALA A 159 9.89 27.77 -9.86
CA ALA A 159 11.15 28.04 -9.15
C ALA A 159 11.95 29.19 -9.79
N ALA A 160 11.83 29.40 -11.10
CA ALA A 160 12.50 30.49 -11.81
C ALA A 160 11.79 31.84 -11.57
N ALA A 161 10.45 31.83 -11.51
CA ALA A 161 9.63 33.01 -11.29
C ALA A 161 9.71 33.53 -9.86
N LEU A 162 9.67 32.63 -8.87
CA LEU A 162 9.75 33.00 -7.44
C LEU A 162 11.19 33.08 -6.93
N GLY A 163 12.15 32.53 -7.66
CA GLY A 163 13.54 32.35 -7.22
C GLY A 163 13.68 31.17 -6.25
N ALA A 164 14.45 30.15 -6.63
CA ALA A 164 14.60 28.92 -5.84
C ALA A 164 15.16 29.14 -4.41
N THR A 165 15.86 30.24 -4.18
CA THR A 165 16.41 30.65 -2.88
C THR A 165 15.56 31.69 -2.16
N SER A 166 14.38 32.05 -2.68
CA SER A 166 13.52 33.03 -2.03
C SER A 166 12.82 32.43 -0.80
N VAL A 167 12.53 33.30 0.17
CA VAL A 167 11.77 32.96 1.37
C VAL A 167 10.37 32.47 0.99
N ASP A 168 9.73 33.10 0.00
CA ASP A 168 8.37 32.78 -0.42
C ASP A 168 8.27 31.37 -1.03
N TYR A 169 9.20 31.00 -1.90
CA TYR A 169 9.22 29.67 -2.53
C TYR A 169 9.46 28.57 -1.48
N ASN A 170 10.45 28.76 -0.60
CA ASN A 170 10.79 27.79 0.44
C ASN A 170 9.73 27.72 1.54
N GLY A 171 9.03 28.84 1.82
CA GLY A 171 7.88 28.90 2.72
C GLY A 171 6.71 28.04 2.22
N GLY A 172 6.42 28.10 0.91
CA GLY A 172 5.40 27.25 0.29
C GLY A 172 5.73 25.75 0.38
N ILE A 173 6.96 25.38 0.04
CA ILE A 173 7.40 23.97 0.05
C ILE A 173 7.43 23.39 1.46
N SER A 174 7.95 24.13 2.43
CA SER A 174 8.01 23.70 3.83
C SER A 174 6.61 23.46 4.41
N MET A 175 5.64 24.33 4.10
CA MET A 175 4.25 24.15 4.54
C MET A 175 3.58 22.97 3.84
N TYR A 176 3.81 22.80 2.53
CA TYR A 176 3.31 21.65 1.78
C TYR A 176 3.79 20.32 2.40
N LEU A 177 5.11 20.16 2.57
CA LEU A 177 5.70 18.92 3.13
C LEU A 177 5.33 18.69 4.60
N PHE A 178 5.12 19.74 5.38
CA PHE A 178 4.66 19.63 6.77
C PHE A 178 3.28 18.97 6.85
N TRP A 179 2.30 19.43 6.07
CA TRP A 179 0.96 18.83 6.06
C TRP A 179 0.95 17.41 5.49
N TRP A 180 1.83 17.11 4.54
CA TRP A 180 2.04 15.73 4.10
C TRP A 180 2.58 14.84 5.22
N SER A 181 3.50 15.34 6.05
CA SER A 181 4.01 14.61 7.23
C SER A 181 2.91 14.33 8.26
N VAL A 182 1.97 15.26 8.42
CA VAL A 182 0.79 15.04 9.29
C VAL A 182 -0.13 13.96 8.71
N LEU A 183 -0.35 13.94 7.40
CA LEU A 183 -1.13 12.91 6.74
C LEU A 183 -0.47 11.52 6.86
N THR A 184 0.85 11.44 6.68
CA THR A 184 1.57 10.16 6.85
C THR A 184 1.49 9.63 8.27
N LEU A 185 1.48 10.50 9.28
CA LEU A 185 1.30 10.11 10.68
C LEU A 185 -0.09 9.50 10.91
N ILE A 186 -1.14 10.07 10.30
CA ILE A 186 -2.49 9.51 10.36
C ILE A 186 -2.52 8.10 9.74
N TYR A 187 -1.83 7.90 8.61
CA TYR A 187 -1.71 6.58 7.98
C TYR A 187 -0.89 5.60 8.81
N LEU A 188 0.17 6.05 9.49
CA LEU A 188 0.93 5.23 10.42
C LEU A 188 0.03 4.69 11.53
N VAL A 189 -0.77 5.55 12.17
CA VAL A 189 -1.73 5.14 13.21
C VAL A 189 -2.79 4.19 12.65
N ALA A 190 -3.34 4.49 11.47
CA ALA A 190 -4.33 3.64 10.83
C ALA A 190 -3.78 2.26 10.41
N SER A 191 -2.48 2.18 10.12
CA SER A 191 -1.82 0.95 9.65
C SER A 191 -1.52 -0.06 10.77
N MET A 192 -1.54 0.36 12.05
CA MET A 192 -1.26 -0.53 13.19
C MET A 192 -2.17 -1.77 13.24
N ARG A 193 -3.38 -1.67 12.67
CA ARG A 193 -4.39 -2.75 12.66
C ARG A 193 -4.49 -3.52 11.35
N THR A 194 -3.75 -3.15 10.30
CA THR A 194 -3.89 -3.76 8.97
C THR A 194 -2.82 -4.83 8.72
N ASN A 195 -1.54 -4.46 8.71
CA ASN A 195 -0.44 -5.38 8.42
C ASN A 195 0.88 -4.81 8.96
N VAL A 196 1.70 -5.65 9.59
CA VAL A 196 3.02 -5.26 10.10
C VAL A 196 3.91 -4.70 8.98
N VAL A 197 3.85 -5.25 7.76
CA VAL A 197 4.63 -4.76 6.62
C VAL A 197 4.22 -3.34 6.22
N PHE A 198 2.92 -3.06 6.16
CA PHE A 198 2.43 -1.71 5.88
C PHE A 198 2.77 -0.75 7.02
N PHE A 199 2.67 -1.19 8.26
CA PHE A 199 3.08 -0.39 9.42
C PHE A 199 4.56 0.00 9.35
N LEU A 200 5.45 -0.95 9.06
CA LEU A 200 6.89 -0.65 8.89
C LEU A 200 7.14 0.31 7.74
N LEU A 201 6.47 0.12 6.59
CA LEU A 201 6.57 1.05 5.46
C LEU A 201 6.19 2.47 5.85
N PHE A 202 5.06 2.65 6.55
CA PHE A 202 4.65 3.98 7.03
C PHE A 202 5.55 4.52 8.11
N LEU A 203 6.12 3.68 8.98
CA LEU A 203 7.01 4.14 10.04
C LEU A 203 8.26 4.79 9.45
N PHE A 204 8.91 4.13 8.49
CA PHE A 204 10.09 4.68 7.82
C PHE A 204 9.73 5.89 6.95
N LEU A 205 8.60 5.84 6.27
CA LEU A 205 8.14 6.93 5.43
C LEU A 205 7.79 8.18 6.24
N ASP A 206 7.10 8.02 7.37
CA ASP A 206 6.73 9.10 8.28
C ASP A 206 7.97 9.79 8.85
N VAL A 207 8.95 9.01 9.34
CA VAL A 207 10.23 9.56 9.78
C VAL A 207 10.94 10.32 8.66
N ALA A 208 10.94 9.79 7.44
CA ALA A 208 11.55 10.47 6.30
C ALA A 208 10.87 11.80 5.96
N PHE A 209 9.53 11.86 5.96
CA PHE A 209 8.77 13.09 5.73
C PHE A 209 9.00 14.12 6.84
N TRP A 210 9.02 13.71 8.11
CA TRP A 210 9.33 14.60 9.22
C TRP A 210 10.75 15.16 9.13
N LEU A 211 11.74 14.34 8.80
CA LEU A 211 13.11 14.80 8.59
C LEU A 211 13.19 15.82 7.45
N LEU A 212 12.50 15.56 6.34
CA LEU A 212 12.45 16.47 5.20
C LEU A 212 11.75 17.79 5.55
N ALA A 213 10.63 17.73 6.27
CA ALA A 213 9.93 18.92 6.74
C ALA A 213 10.81 19.77 7.65
N VAL A 214 11.44 19.16 8.66
CA VAL A 214 12.36 19.86 9.57
C VAL A 214 13.53 20.49 8.81
N LEU A 215 14.10 19.78 7.83
CA LEU A 215 15.16 20.32 6.97
C LEU A 215 14.68 21.54 6.17
N CYS A 216 13.49 21.48 5.55
CA CYS A 216 12.93 22.61 4.80
C CYS A 216 12.64 23.81 5.72
N TRP A 217 12.11 23.59 6.92
CA TRP A 217 11.88 24.65 7.92
C TRP A 217 13.20 25.24 8.44
N TYR A 218 14.24 24.42 8.59
CA TYR A 218 15.58 24.89 8.95
C TYR A 218 16.15 25.80 7.85
N LEU A 219 16.11 25.37 6.59
CA LEU A 219 16.58 26.17 5.45
C LEU A 219 15.79 27.48 5.31
N LEU A 220 14.47 27.44 5.49
CA LEU A 220 13.64 28.64 5.52
C LEU A 220 14.08 29.61 6.61
N THR A 221 14.38 29.11 7.82
CA THR A 221 14.84 29.94 8.94
C THR A 221 16.19 30.61 8.62
N VAL A 222 17.11 29.89 7.99
CA VAL A 222 18.40 30.44 7.53
C VAL A 222 18.18 31.60 6.53
N LEU A 223 17.30 31.39 5.55
CA LEU A 223 16.97 32.42 4.54
C LEU A 223 16.28 33.64 5.16
N ILE A 224 15.45 33.44 6.18
CA ILE A 224 14.83 34.54 6.92
C ILE A 224 15.88 35.34 7.68
N PHE A 225 16.82 34.69 8.38
CA PHE A 225 17.87 35.41 9.11
C PHE A 225 18.79 36.20 8.19
N ASP A 226 19.13 35.64 7.02
CA ASP A 226 19.90 36.33 5.99
C ASP A 226 19.14 37.54 5.44
N SER A 227 17.84 37.38 5.12
CA SER A 227 17.02 38.48 4.59
C SER A 227 16.73 39.60 5.61
N VAL A 228 16.67 39.29 6.91
CA VAL A 228 16.49 40.27 7.99
C VAL A 228 17.82 40.88 8.46
N GLY A 229 18.97 40.42 7.94
CA GLY A 229 20.29 40.95 8.27
C GLY A 229 20.76 40.61 9.69
N ILE A 230 20.24 39.53 10.28
CA ILE A 230 20.64 39.06 11.61
C ILE A 230 22.00 38.35 11.47
N PRO A 231 23.06 38.73 12.22
CA PRO A 231 24.42 38.21 12.06
C PRO A 231 24.62 36.79 12.65
N ILE A 232 23.59 35.95 12.64
CA ILE A 232 23.64 34.56 13.13
C ILE A 232 23.74 33.64 11.90
N LYS A 233 24.96 33.19 11.58
CA LYS A 233 25.19 32.17 10.56
C LYS A 233 24.96 30.79 11.18
N LEU A 234 23.75 30.27 11.01
CA LEU A 234 23.46 28.88 11.35
C LEU A 234 24.29 27.94 10.44
N PRO A 235 24.76 26.81 10.96
CA PRO A 235 25.54 25.86 10.18
C PRO A 235 24.66 25.20 9.13
N VAL A 236 24.59 25.77 7.93
CA VAL A 236 24.22 25.01 6.74
C VAL A 236 25.24 23.88 6.64
N GLY A 237 24.80 22.65 6.38
CA GLY A 237 25.63 21.44 6.40
C GLY A 237 26.71 21.39 5.31
N ASP A 238 27.55 22.41 5.26
CA ASP A 238 28.71 22.51 4.39
C ASP A 238 29.85 21.69 4.98
N LEU A 239 29.85 20.42 4.61
CA LEU A 239 30.92 19.47 4.93
C LEU A 239 32.15 19.65 4.04
N SER A 240 32.21 20.68 3.18
CA SER A 240 33.37 20.94 2.31
C SER A 240 34.66 21.15 3.11
N GLY A 241 34.57 21.65 4.34
CA GLY A 241 35.70 21.76 5.26
C GLY A 241 36.22 20.41 5.80
N PHE A 242 35.37 19.38 5.86
CA PHE A 242 35.73 18.06 6.39
C PHE A 242 36.24 17.09 5.30
N MET A 243 35.89 17.35 4.03
CA MET A 243 36.28 16.53 2.88
C MET A 243 37.18 17.28 1.89
N SER A 244 38.08 18.13 2.39
CA SER A 244 39.23 18.57 1.59
C SER A 244 40.12 17.35 1.32
N ARG A 245 39.85 16.62 0.23
CA ARG A 245 40.84 15.68 -0.32
C ARG A 245 42.04 16.51 -0.73
N ARG A 246 43.21 16.19 -0.15
CA ARG A 246 44.50 16.79 -0.52
C ARG A 246 44.65 16.76 -2.05
N PRO A 247 45.08 17.85 -2.70
CA PRO A 247 45.41 17.81 -4.11
C PRO A 247 46.57 16.82 -4.30
N HIS A 248 46.36 15.80 -5.14
CA HIS A 248 47.47 15.03 -5.69
C HIS A 248 48.21 15.95 -6.66
N HIS A 249 49.36 16.46 -6.21
CA HIS A 249 50.42 16.87 -7.10
C HIS A 249 50.98 15.60 -7.75
N ASP A 250 50.87 15.49 -9.07
CA ASP A 250 51.83 14.89 -9.99
C ASP A 250 51.55 15.41 -11.41
#